data_AF-A0A377ZU44-F1
#
_entry.id   AF-A0A377ZU44-F1
#
_cell.length_a   1.000
_cell.length_b   1.000
_cell.length_c   1.000
_cell.angle_alpha   90.00
_cell.angle_beta   90.00
_cell.angle_gamma   90.00
#
_symmetry.space_group_name_H-M   'P 1'
#
loop_
_entity.id
_entity.type
_entity.pdbx_description
1 polymer ?
#
loop_
_entity_poly.entity_id
_entity_poly.type
_entity_poly.pdbx_seq_one_letter_code
_entity_poly.pdbx_strand_id
1 'polypeptide(L)'
;MIQISTGTAEYLGYRLLVDAVRSLADSENIPTCLHLDHCSDIKAIETAMNAGFSSVMYDGSHLSLEENIGNTRIVVEMARPRNITVEGELGAIGGSEDGKAVAAEDICFTTVEDATRFVKETQVDMLAVSVGTVHGLYTGKAQIQHARLKAISEATGRAAGAAWRHRCQR
;
A
#
# COMPACT_ATOMS: atom_id res chain seq x y z
N MET A 1 10.28 -1.22 7.66
CA MET A 1 9.75 -0.40 6.54
C MET A 1 9.54 1.01 7.07
N ILE A 2 9.88 2.02 6.26
CA ILE A 2 9.61 3.43 6.52
C ILE A 2 8.60 3.86 5.44
N GLN A 3 7.40 4.26 5.87
CA GLN A 3 6.34 4.73 4.99
C GLN A 3 6.32 6.26 4.98
N ILE A 4 6.13 6.83 3.79
CA ILE A 4 6.02 8.27 3.58
C ILE A 4 4.80 8.54 2.72
N SER A 5 3.90 9.41 3.20
CA SER A 5 2.73 9.83 2.44
C SER A 5 3.11 10.63 1.19
N THR A 6 2.22 10.65 0.19
CA THR A 6 2.46 11.37 -1.07
C THR A 6 2.76 12.86 -0.82
N GLY A 7 1.96 13.52 0.03
CA GLY A 7 2.17 14.94 0.35
C GLY A 7 3.51 15.21 1.06
N THR A 8 3.96 14.29 1.92
CA THR A 8 5.28 14.41 2.58
C THR A 8 6.41 14.23 1.57
N ALA A 9 6.28 13.28 0.64
CA ALA A 9 7.27 13.03 -0.40
C ALA A 9 7.42 14.22 -1.36
N GLU A 10 6.32 14.87 -1.71
CA GLU A 10 6.31 16.10 -2.52
C GLU A 10 6.91 17.29 -1.77
N TYR A 11 6.59 17.45 -0.49
CA TYR A 11 7.07 18.57 0.33
C TYR A 11 8.58 18.50 0.60
N LEU A 12 9.08 17.33 1.03
CA LEU A 12 10.49 17.15 1.37
C LEU A 12 11.37 16.84 0.16
N GLY A 13 10.77 16.26 -0.89
CA GLY A 13 11.46 15.79 -2.08
C GLY A 13 11.85 14.31 -1.99
N TYR A 14 11.42 13.55 -3.00
CA TYR A 14 11.65 12.10 -3.12
C TYR A 14 13.12 11.70 -2.94
N ARG A 15 14.06 12.45 -3.56
CA ARG A 15 15.49 12.12 -3.52
C ARG A 15 16.08 12.29 -2.12
N LEU A 16 15.70 13.36 -1.41
CA LEU A 16 16.16 13.61 -0.05
C LEU A 16 15.78 12.46 0.88
N LEU A 17 14.55 11.98 0.77
CA LEU A 17 14.05 10.84 1.56
C LEU A 17 14.82 9.56 1.26
N VAL A 18 15.08 9.27 -0.02
CA VAL A 18 15.88 8.10 -0.42
C VAL A 18 17.29 8.17 0.17
N ASP A 19 17.96 9.31 0.07
CA ASP A 19 19.33 9.46 0.58
C ASP A 19 19.38 9.39 2.11
N ALA A 20 18.38 9.93 2.82
CA ALA A 20 18.27 9.81 4.28
C ALA A 20 18.08 8.35 4.73
N VAL A 21 17.19 7.61 4.06
CA VAL A 21 16.91 6.21 4.39
C VAL A 21 18.10 5.30 4.03
N ARG A 22 18.81 5.58 2.94
CA ARG A 22 20.06 4.87 2.60
C ARG A 22 21.14 5.07 3.65
N SER A 23 21.34 6.31 4.10
CA SER A 23 22.29 6.62 5.18
C SER A 23 22.02 5.80 6.45
N LEU A 24 20.73 5.68 6.83
CA LEU A 24 20.32 4.85 7.97
C LEU A 24 20.53 3.35 7.74
N ALA A 25 20.21 2.86 6.52
CA ALA A 25 20.38 1.45 6.18
C ALA A 25 21.86 1.03 6.23
N ASP A 26 22.76 1.88 5.75
CA ASP A 26 24.21 1.65 5.74
C ASP A 26 24.81 1.62 7.16
N SER A 27 24.23 2.34 8.12
CA SER A 27 24.75 2.39 9.50
C SER A 27 24.30 1.23 10.37
N GLU A 28 23.09 0.70 10.17
CA GLU A 28 22.48 -0.26 11.10
C GLU A 28 22.55 -1.72 10.64
N ASN A 29 22.92 -2.02 9.38
CA ASN A 29 22.92 -3.38 8.80
C ASN A 29 21.58 -4.13 9.02
N ILE A 30 20.46 -3.40 8.90
CA ILE A 30 19.09 -3.92 9.02
C ILE A 30 18.39 -3.80 7.66
N PRO A 31 17.65 -4.84 7.21
CA PRO A 31 16.83 -4.75 6.00
C PRO A 31 15.88 -3.56 6.05
N THR A 32 16.05 -2.61 5.13
CA THR A 32 15.35 -1.32 5.14
C THR A 32 14.59 -1.13 3.83
N CYS A 33 13.43 -0.51 3.93
CA CYS A 33 12.54 -0.25 2.80
C CYS A 33 11.96 1.14 2.93
N LEU A 34 11.99 1.91 1.85
CA LEU A 34 11.27 3.15 1.73
C LEU A 34 10.02 2.91 0.87
N HIS A 35 8.86 3.17 1.46
CA HIS A 35 7.55 2.90 0.89
C HIS A 35 6.78 4.20 0.66
N LEU A 36 6.25 4.39 -0.55
CA LEU A 36 5.34 5.50 -0.86
C LEU A 36 3.90 5.09 -0.52
N ASP A 37 3.30 5.79 0.43
CA ASP A 37 2.02 5.45 1.04
C ASP A 37 0.85 6.18 0.36
N HIS A 38 -0.29 5.49 0.22
CA HIS A 38 -1.58 6.00 -0.23
C HIS A 38 -1.54 6.89 -1.50
N CYS A 39 -0.75 6.52 -2.51
CA CYS A 39 -0.64 7.30 -3.74
C CYS A 39 -1.68 6.87 -4.79
N SER A 40 -2.48 7.82 -5.30
CA SER A 40 -3.45 7.57 -6.38
C SER A 40 -2.99 8.07 -7.76
N ASP A 41 -1.85 8.76 -7.86
CA ASP A 41 -1.28 9.25 -9.12
C ASP A 41 -0.13 8.35 -9.58
N ILE A 42 -0.35 7.67 -10.71
CA ILE A 42 0.64 6.77 -11.34
C ILE A 42 1.95 7.52 -11.70
N LYS A 43 1.89 8.81 -12.06
CA LYS A 43 3.08 9.61 -12.38
C LYS A 43 3.90 9.94 -11.13
N ALA A 44 3.24 10.22 -10.01
CA ALA A 44 3.92 10.41 -8.73
C ALA A 44 4.58 9.12 -8.25
N ILE A 45 3.90 7.98 -8.42
CA ILE A 45 4.46 6.64 -8.19
C ILE A 45 5.70 6.40 -9.07
N GLU A 46 5.63 6.72 -10.36
CA GLU A 46 6.79 6.60 -11.26
C GLU A 46 7.96 7.46 -10.79
N THR A 47 7.67 8.69 -10.36
CA THR A 47 8.67 9.63 -9.84
C THR A 47 9.35 9.06 -8.59
N ALA A 48 8.59 8.47 -7.66
CA ALA A 48 9.13 7.81 -6.47
C ALA A 48 10.02 6.62 -6.82
N MET A 49 9.59 5.75 -7.75
CA MET A 49 10.39 4.63 -8.24
C MET A 49 11.72 5.12 -8.83
N ASN A 50 11.66 6.14 -9.70
CA ASN A 50 12.85 6.72 -10.33
C ASN A 50 13.80 7.39 -9.32
N ALA A 51 13.28 7.95 -8.24
CA ALA A 51 14.10 8.50 -7.16
C ALA A 51 14.84 7.43 -6.35
N GLY A 52 14.30 6.22 -6.31
CA GLY A 52 14.90 5.06 -5.62
C GLY A 52 14.06 4.49 -4.48
N PHE A 53 12.75 4.74 -4.44
CA PHE A 53 11.85 4.03 -3.52
C PHE A 53 11.87 2.53 -3.84
N SER A 54 11.95 1.70 -2.79
CA SER A 54 12.01 0.24 -2.93
C SER A 54 10.64 -0.44 -2.78
N SER A 55 9.62 0.33 -2.38
CA SER A 55 8.21 -0.10 -2.39
C SER A 55 7.29 1.09 -2.69
N VAL A 56 6.15 0.81 -3.30
CA VAL A 56 5.08 1.80 -3.52
C VAL A 56 3.71 1.19 -3.28
N MET A 57 2.73 2.03 -2.99
CA MET A 57 1.32 1.67 -2.95
C MET A 57 0.55 2.43 -4.02
N TYR A 58 -0.33 1.73 -4.72
CA TYR A 58 -1.40 2.36 -5.49
C TYR A 58 -2.72 2.25 -4.72
N ASP A 59 -3.25 3.40 -4.31
CA ASP A 59 -4.54 3.50 -3.65
C ASP A 59 -5.63 3.89 -4.66
N GLY A 60 -6.25 2.85 -5.23
CA GLY A 60 -7.46 2.93 -6.05
C GLY A 60 -8.72 2.50 -5.29
N SER A 61 -8.71 2.48 -3.96
CA SER A 61 -9.78 1.92 -3.12
C SER A 61 -11.16 2.58 -3.34
N HIS A 62 -11.16 3.83 -3.80
CA HIS A 62 -12.33 4.65 -4.13
C HIS A 62 -12.90 4.38 -5.53
N LEU A 63 -12.19 3.63 -6.38
CA LEU A 63 -12.61 3.31 -7.75
C LEU A 63 -13.45 2.03 -7.77
N SER A 64 -14.08 1.75 -8.92
CA SER A 64 -14.62 0.42 -9.14
C SER A 64 -13.51 -0.63 -9.08
N LEU A 65 -13.85 -1.86 -8.69
CA LEU A 65 -12.87 -2.96 -8.62
C LEU A 65 -12.12 -3.15 -9.95
N GLU A 66 -12.81 -3.00 -11.08
CA GLU A 66 -12.23 -3.20 -12.40
C GLU A 66 -11.20 -2.12 -12.74
N GLU A 67 -11.52 -0.85 -12.48
CA GLU A 67 -10.59 0.27 -12.66
C GLU A 67 -9.39 0.17 -11.72
N ASN A 68 -9.62 -0.18 -10.44
CA ASN A 68 -8.55 -0.36 -9.46
C ASN A 68 -7.59 -1.50 -9.89
N ILE A 69 -8.12 -2.63 -10.35
CA ILE A 69 -7.31 -3.72 -10.92
C ILE A 69 -6.50 -3.21 -12.11
N GLY A 70 -7.12 -2.50 -13.05
CA GLY A 70 -6.45 -1.97 -14.24
C GLY A 70 -5.28 -1.05 -13.90
N ASN A 71 -5.50 -0.07 -13.03
CA ASN A 71 -4.47 0.89 -12.64
C ASN A 71 -3.37 0.26 -11.78
N THR A 72 -3.73 -0.64 -10.85
CA THR A 72 -2.75 -1.38 -10.03
C THR A 72 -1.84 -2.23 -10.92
N ARG A 73 -2.38 -2.86 -11.98
CA ARG A 73 -1.57 -3.63 -12.94
C ARG A 73 -0.53 -2.79 -13.64
N ILE A 74 -0.89 -1.57 -14.06
CA ILE A 74 0.07 -0.63 -14.68
C ILE A 74 1.24 -0.38 -13.71
N VAL A 75 0.94 -0.11 -12.44
CA VAL A 75 1.98 0.11 -11.41
C VAL A 75 2.83 -1.14 -11.17
N VAL A 76 2.22 -2.33 -11.11
CA VAL A 76 2.94 -3.61 -10.99
C VAL A 76 3.87 -3.86 -12.18
N GLU A 77 3.40 -3.62 -13.41
CA GLU A 77 4.19 -3.78 -14.64
C GLU A 77 5.38 -2.81 -14.67
N MET A 78 5.21 -1.58 -14.17
CA MET A 78 6.28 -0.60 -13.99
C MET A 78 7.28 -1.03 -12.90
N ALA A 79 6.83 -1.59 -11.78
CA ALA A 79 7.66 -1.91 -10.63
C ALA A 79 8.53 -3.17 -10.82
N ARG A 80 7.97 -4.21 -11.48
CA ARG A 80 8.60 -5.52 -11.66
C ARG A 80 10.02 -5.48 -12.23
N PRO A 81 10.33 -4.81 -13.36
CA PRO A 81 11.68 -4.79 -13.92
C PRO A 81 12.69 -4.07 -13.01
N ARG A 82 12.21 -3.25 -12.07
CA ARG A 82 13.01 -2.48 -11.11
C ARG A 82 13.17 -3.22 -9.76
N ASN A 83 12.57 -4.41 -9.63
CA ASN A 83 12.51 -5.18 -8.37
C ASN A 83 11.89 -4.37 -7.19
N ILE A 84 10.94 -3.48 -7.49
CA ILE A 84 10.20 -2.69 -6.51
C ILE A 84 8.92 -3.44 -6.14
N THR A 85 8.58 -3.51 -4.85
CA THR A 85 7.32 -4.14 -4.42
C THR A 85 6.14 -3.20 -4.55
N VAL A 86 4.97 -3.77 -4.87
CA VAL A 86 3.72 -3.01 -4.99
C VAL A 86 2.68 -3.49 -3.98
N GLU A 87 2.13 -2.53 -3.26
CA GLU A 87 0.92 -2.68 -2.45
C GLU A 87 -0.28 -2.12 -3.20
N GLY A 88 -1.42 -2.81 -3.11
CA GLY A 88 -2.72 -2.27 -3.54
C GLY A 88 -3.69 -2.25 -2.37
N GLU A 89 -4.76 -1.48 -2.48
CA GLU A 89 -5.80 -1.38 -1.46
C GLU A 89 -7.18 -1.75 -1.99
N LEU A 90 -7.96 -2.43 -1.15
CA LEU A 90 -9.36 -2.74 -1.39
C LEU A 90 -10.26 -2.37 -0.22
N GLY A 91 -11.43 -1.85 -0.56
CA GLY A 91 -12.41 -1.35 0.40
C GLY A 91 -12.03 0.04 0.88
N ALA A 92 -13.00 0.80 1.39
CA ALA A 92 -12.72 2.11 1.96
C ALA A 92 -12.40 1.96 3.45
N ILE A 93 -11.23 2.37 3.88
CA ILE A 93 -10.89 2.49 5.29
C ILE A 93 -11.46 3.83 5.79
N GLY A 94 -12.26 3.80 6.85
CA GLY A 94 -12.89 5.02 7.39
C GLY A 94 -11.86 5.98 7.99
N GLY A 95 -12.17 7.27 8.07
CA GLY A 95 -11.31 8.28 8.73
C GLY A 95 -10.79 9.36 7.79
N SER A 96 -9.87 10.18 8.30
CA SER A 96 -9.22 11.26 7.55
C SER A 96 -7.77 10.88 7.24
N GLU A 97 -7.46 10.67 5.97
CA GLU A 97 -6.10 10.37 5.50
C GLU A 97 -5.71 11.28 4.34
N ASP A 98 -4.54 11.91 4.42
CA ASP A 98 -4.01 12.80 3.37
C ASP A 98 -5.03 13.82 2.81
N GLY A 99 -5.95 14.29 3.66
CA GLY A 99 -7.00 15.25 3.28
C GLY A 99 -8.27 14.65 2.66
N LYS A 100 -8.33 13.33 2.47
CA LYS A 100 -9.53 12.58 2.08
C LYS A 100 -10.23 12.08 3.35
N ALA A 101 -11.47 12.51 3.56
CA ALA A 101 -12.31 12.01 4.64
C ALA A 101 -13.32 11.01 4.07
N VAL A 102 -13.30 9.77 4.56
CA VAL A 102 -14.32 8.76 4.24
C VAL A 102 -15.40 8.80 5.33
N ALA A 103 -16.64 9.06 4.94
CA ALA A 103 -17.77 9.04 5.86
C ALA A 103 -18.00 7.63 6.41
N ALA A 104 -18.53 7.53 7.63
CA ALA A 104 -18.78 6.23 8.27
C ALA A 104 -19.76 5.36 7.46
N GLU A 105 -20.68 5.99 6.73
CA GLU A 105 -21.64 5.31 5.85
C GLU A 105 -21.00 4.71 4.58
N ASP A 106 -19.83 5.20 4.17
CA ASP A 106 -19.12 4.79 2.97
C ASP A 106 -18.05 3.71 3.24
N ILE A 107 -17.90 3.27 4.51
CA ILE A 107 -16.99 2.19 4.88
C ILE A 107 -17.46 0.88 4.25
N CYS A 108 -16.73 0.40 3.25
CA CYS A 108 -16.98 -0.88 2.61
C CYS A 108 -15.90 -1.89 3.00
N PHE A 109 -16.31 -2.96 3.69
CA PHE A 109 -15.39 -4.04 4.06
C PHE A 109 -14.97 -4.88 2.85
N THR A 110 -13.68 -5.15 2.72
CA THR A 110 -13.14 -6.01 1.66
C THR A 110 -13.74 -7.40 1.71
N THR A 111 -14.31 -7.88 0.61
CA THR A 111 -14.80 -9.26 0.53
C THR A 111 -13.67 -10.24 0.20
N VAL A 112 -13.84 -11.52 0.58
CA VAL A 112 -12.87 -12.57 0.25
C VAL A 112 -12.78 -12.77 -1.28
N GLU A 113 -13.92 -12.65 -1.96
CA GLU A 113 -14.01 -12.78 -3.41
C GLU A 113 -13.23 -11.66 -4.12
N ASP A 114 -13.46 -10.40 -3.74
CA ASP A 114 -12.77 -9.25 -4.33
C ASP A 114 -11.27 -9.31 -4.06
N ALA A 115 -10.86 -9.64 -2.83
CA ALA A 115 -9.44 -9.79 -2.49
C ALA A 115 -8.76 -10.89 -3.32
N THR A 116 -9.43 -12.04 -3.48
CA THR A 116 -8.91 -13.16 -4.28
C THR A 116 -8.77 -12.75 -5.75
N ARG A 117 -9.81 -12.12 -6.30
CA ARG A 117 -9.82 -11.63 -7.68
C ARG A 117 -8.72 -10.60 -7.90
N PHE A 118 -8.64 -9.60 -7.03
CA PHE A 118 -7.66 -8.52 -7.12
C PHE A 118 -6.23 -9.05 -7.08
N VAL A 119 -5.86 -9.87 -6.09
CA VAL A 119 -4.51 -10.44 -6.00
C VAL A 119 -4.18 -11.29 -7.23
N LYS A 120 -5.15 -12.07 -7.73
CA LYS A 120 -4.96 -12.90 -8.92
C LYS A 120 -4.72 -12.07 -10.17
N GLU A 121 -5.49 -11.00 -10.37
CA GLU A 121 -5.44 -10.20 -11.60
C GLU A 121 -4.33 -9.14 -11.58
N THR A 122 -4.04 -8.53 -10.42
CA THR A 122 -3.00 -7.50 -10.29
C THR A 122 -1.62 -8.07 -10.01
N GLN A 123 -1.56 -9.23 -9.35
CA GLN A 123 -0.32 -9.85 -8.90
C GLN A 123 0.51 -8.94 -7.97
N VAL A 124 -0.14 -8.09 -7.18
CA VAL A 124 0.51 -7.26 -6.13
C VAL A 124 1.29 -8.12 -5.13
N ASP A 125 2.31 -7.51 -4.53
CA ASP A 125 3.12 -8.16 -3.49
C ASP A 125 2.40 -8.14 -2.13
N MET A 126 1.64 -7.07 -1.86
CA MET A 126 0.92 -6.79 -0.61
C MET A 126 -0.49 -6.26 -0.91
N LEU A 127 -1.44 -6.51 0.00
CA LEU A 127 -2.82 -6.04 -0.11
C LEU A 127 -3.27 -5.43 1.22
N ALA A 128 -3.60 -4.15 1.21
CA ALA A 128 -4.33 -3.47 2.26
C ALA A 128 -5.83 -3.79 2.16
N VAL A 129 -6.47 -4.05 3.31
CA VAL A 129 -7.87 -4.49 3.39
C VAL A 129 -8.65 -3.72 4.46
N SER A 130 -9.86 -3.29 4.11
CA SER A 130 -10.81 -2.72 5.06
C SER A 130 -11.51 -3.82 5.87
N VAL A 131 -11.12 -3.95 7.14
CA VAL A 131 -11.64 -4.95 8.10
C VAL A 131 -12.08 -4.32 9.43
N GLY A 132 -12.37 -3.02 9.46
CA GLY A 132 -12.86 -2.31 10.65
C GLY A 132 -11.83 -1.43 11.35
N THR A 133 -10.67 -1.21 10.72
CA THR A 133 -9.74 -0.13 11.07
C THR A 133 -10.25 1.21 10.56
N VAL A 134 -9.84 2.30 11.22
CA VAL A 134 -9.99 3.67 10.72
C VAL A 134 -8.65 4.42 10.79
N HIS A 135 -8.40 5.33 9.86
CA HIS A 135 -7.29 6.27 9.92
C HIS A 135 -7.62 7.40 10.91
N GLY A 136 -6.61 7.78 11.70
CA GLY A 136 -6.73 8.84 12.70
C GLY A 136 -7.30 8.38 14.05
N LEU A 137 -7.98 9.30 14.74
CA LEU A 137 -8.45 9.09 16.10
C LEU A 137 -9.74 8.26 16.12
N TYR A 138 -9.67 7.12 16.78
CA TYR A 138 -10.85 6.33 17.09
C TYR A 138 -11.71 7.09 18.11
N THR A 139 -12.98 7.33 17.75
CA THR A 139 -13.98 7.87 18.68
C THR A 139 -14.61 6.78 19.57
N GLY A 140 -14.22 5.50 19.35
CA GLY A 140 -14.72 4.33 20.09
C GLY A 140 -13.83 3.10 19.90
N LYS A 141 -14.28 1.92 20.36
CA LYS A 141 -13.51 0.68 20.16
C LYS A 141 -13.54 0.23 18.70
N ALA A 142 -12.36 -0.01 18.12
CA ALA A 142 -12.21 -0.68 16.83
C ALA A 142 -12.92 -2.03 16.85
N GLN A 143 -13.78 -2.29 15.86
CA GLN A 143 -14.46 -3.58 15.69
C GLN A 143 -13.78 -4.34 14.54
N ILE A 144 -12.63 -4.93 14.83
CA ILE A 144 -11.84 -5.64 13.84
C ILE A 144 -12.50 -6.98 13.48
N GLN A 145 -12.74 -7.16 12.19
CA GLN A 145 -13.38 -8.35 11.61
C GLN A 145 -12.36 -9.50 11.46
N HIS A 146 -11.87 -10.04 12.58
CA HIS A 146 -10.81 -11.07 12.59
C HIS A 146 -11.12 -12.30 11.73
N ALA A 147 -12.37 -12.77 11.72
CA ALA A 147 -12.78 -13.91 10.90
C ALA A 147 -12.65 -13.61 9.40
N ARG A 148 -13.01 -12.39 8.97
CA ARG A 148 -12.86 -11.93 7.59
C ARG A 148 -11.38 -11.80 7.22
N LEU A 149 -10.57 -11.20 8.09
CA LEU A 149 -9.13 -11.08 7.88
C LEU A 149 -8.47 -12.46 7.69
N LYS A 150 -8.83 -13.44 8.53
CA LYS A 150 -8.34 -14.82 8.40
C LYS A 150 -8.74 -15.44 7.05
N ALA A 151 -10.01 -15.32 6.67
CA ALA A 151 -10.50 -15.87 5.40
C ALA A 151 -9.82 -15.24 4.18
N ILE A 152 -9.58 -13.91 4.19
CA ILE A 152 -8.84 -13.22 3.13
C ILE A 152 -7.39 -13.73 3.06
N SER A 153 -6.73 -13.85 4.22
CA SER A 153 -5.34 -14.33 4.28
C SER A 153 -5.19 -15.75 3.72
N GLU A 154 -6.10 -16.65 4.07
CA GLU A 154 -6.13 -18.03 3.59
C GLU A 154 -6.39 -18.10 2.07
N ALA A 155 -7.32 -17.30 1.55
CA ALA A 155 -7.70 -17.33 0.14
C ALA A 155 -6.65 -16.70 -0.79
N THR A 156 -5.96 -15.64 -0.34
CA THR A 156 -4.99 -14.91 -1.16
C THR A 156 -3.56 -15.46 -1.06
N GLY A 157 -3.23 -16.17 0.01
CA GLY A 157 -1.85 -16.60 0.29
C GLY A 157 -0.87 -15.44 0.50
N ARG A 158 -1.37 -14.20 0.58
CA ARG A 158 -0.58 -12.99 0.82
C ARG A 158 -0.65 -12.68 2.32
N ALA A 159 0.23 -13.32 3.08
CA ALA A 159 0.47 -12.87 4.45
C ALA A 159 1.14 -11.49 4.41
N ALA A 160 0.67 -10.55 5.23
CA ALA A 160 1.29 -9.24 5.40
C ALA A 160 2.80 -9.40 5.66
N GLY A 161 3.63 -8.99 4.69
CA GLY A 161 5.09 -8.91 4.84
C GLY A 161 5.95 -10.08 4.34
N ALA A 162 5.42 -11.10 3.67
CA ALA A 162 6.27 -12.19 3.14
C ALA A 162 7.11 -11.78 1.91
N ALA A 163 6.52 -11.07 0.95
CA ALA A 163 7.21 -10.61 -0.25
C ALA A 163 8.25 -9.50 0.03
N TRP A 164 7.95 -8.65 1.03
CA TRP A 164 8.80 -7.54 1.46
C TRP A 164 10.20 -7.99 1.91
N ARG A 165 10.29 -9.05 2.72
CA ARG A 165 11.56 -9.51 3.32
C ARG A 165 12.61 -9.91 2.27
N HIS A 166 12.18 -10.35 1.09
CA HIS A 166 13.10 -10.83 0.06
C HIS A 166 13.57 -9.73 -0.90
N ARG A 167 12.74 -8.71 -1.17
CA ARG A 167 13.06 -7.67 -2.17
C ARG A 167 13.66 -6.40 -1.57
N CYS A 168 13.44 -6.12 -0.29
CA CYS A 168 13.96 -4.93 0.40
C CYS A 168 15.31 -5.15 1.11
N GLN A 169 16.08 -6.17 0.72
CA GLN A 169 17.39 -6.47 1.30
C GLN A 169 18.57 -5.87 0.52
N ARG A 170 18.34 -4.97 -0.45
CA ARG A 170 19.39 -4.33 -1.24
C ARG A 170 19.07 -2.88 -1.52
#